data_AF-A0A847E066-F1
#
_entry.id   AF-A0A847E066-F1
#
_cell.length_a   1.000
_cell.length_b   1.000
_cell.length_c   1.000
_cell.angle_alpha   90.00
_cell.angle_beta   90.00
_cell.angle_gamma   90.00
#
_symmetry.space_group_name_H-M   'P 1'
#
loop_
_entity.id
_entity.type
_entity.pdbx_description
1 polymer ?
#
loop_
_entity_poly.entity_id
_entity_poly.type
_entity_poly.pdbx_seq_one_letter_code
_entity_poly.pdbx_strand_id
1 'polypeptide(L)'
;MKRTCTPPTPPVLRRDRLQGGATLIEGLIAIVIFGFAVLGMVGLQANMMRYNSNAQIRAQASFYAEQLLGLAMADPGNVRCYTVGNLGPCGSAVAAAMVSDWQDLVLADLPGAGSNLPEATYDAATRRFRLVLRWQREQEDTMNNLTVETVVQP
;
A
#
# COMPACT_ATOMS: atom_id res chain seq x y z
N MET A 1 26.86 91.62 -9.45
CA MET A 1 26.03 90.44 -9.09
C MET A 1 26.66 89.19 -9.70
N LYS A 2 26.82 88.15 -8.88
CA LYS A 2 27.67 86.97 -9.08
C LYS A 2 27.17 86.09 -10.24
N ARG A 3 28.03 85.80 -11.22
CA ARG A 3 27.79 84.75 -12.23
C ARG A 3 28.17 83.40 -11.61
N THR A 4 27.19 82.59 -11.27
CA THR A 4 27.40 81.22 -10.80
C THR A 4 27.63 80.32 -12.01
N CYS A 5 28.89 79.92 -12.23
CA CYS A 5 29.23 78.85 -13.16
C CYS A 5 28.89 77.50 -12.49
N THR A 6 27.85 76.82 -12.96
CA THR A 6 27.64 75.40 -12.62
C THR A 6 28.49 74.53 -13.55
N PRO A 7 29.22 73.54 -13.01
CA PRO A 7 29.99 72.62 -13.83
C PRO A 7 29.05 71.70 -14.64
N PRO A 8 29.45 71.28 -15.86
CA PRO A 8 28.68 70.33 -16.64
C PRO A 8 28.69 68.95 -15.97
N THR A 9 27.51 68.35 -15.82
CA THR A 9 27.35 66.98 -15.32
C THR A 9 27.94 65.99 -16.33
N PRO A 10 28.79 65.03 -15.92
CA PRO A 10 29.32 64.04 -16.84
C PRO A 10 28.18 63.13 -17.36
N PRO A 11 28.23 62.71 -18.63
CA PRO A 11 27.27 61.76 -19.16
C PRO A 11 27.45 60.39 -18.47
N VAL A 12 26.36 59.85 -17.93
CA VAL A 12 26.34 58.48 -17.39
C VAL A 12 26.38 57.53 -18.58
N LEU A 13 27.53 56.88 -18.82
CA LEU A 13 27.66 55.86 -19.87
C LEU A 13 26.76 54.67 -19.50
N ARG A 14 25.59 54.60 -20.13
CA ARG A 14 24.70 53.44 -20.03
C ARG A 14 25.38 52.29 -20.76
N ARG A 15 25.91 51.35 -19.98
CA ARG A 15 26.45 50.11 -20.51
C ARG A 15 25.26 49.26 -20.93
N ASP A 16 24.86 49.36 -22.20
CA ASP A 16 23.92 48.41 -22.78
C ASP A 16 24.59 47.05 -22.72
N ARG A 17 24.18 46.27 -21.71
CA ARG A 17 24.58 44.88 -21.59
C ARG A 17 24.14 44.21 -22.88
N LEU A 18 25.11 43.63 -23.60
CA LEU A 18 24.89 42.75 -24.74
C LEU A 18 24.04 41.55 -24.27
N GLN A 19 22.74 41.75 -24.17
CA GLN A 19 21.73 40.71 -24.03
C GLN A 19 21.46 40.20 -25.44
N GLY A 20 22.30 39.30 -25.92
CA GLY A 20 22.15 38.79 -27.28
C GLY A 20 22.91 37.50 -27.44
N GLY A 21 22.24 36.37 -27.22
CA GLY A 21 22.72 35.06 -27.66
C GLY A 21 22.51 33.91 -26.69
N ALA A 22 22.42 34.16 -25.38
CA ALA A 22 22.31 33.07 -24.39
C ALA A 22 20.88 32.56 -24.15
N THR A 23 19.84 33.32 -24.52
CA THR A 23 18.44 33.02 -24.14
C THR A 23 17.88 31.73 -24.76
N LEU A 24 18.25 31.41 -26.01
CA LEU A 24 17.84 30.16 -26.66
C LEU A 24 18.51 28.93 -26.04
N ILE A 25 19.80 29.03 -25.73
CA ILE A 25 20.55 27.94 -25.11
C ILE A 25 20.09 27.74 -23.65
N GLU A 26 19.86 28.83 -22.92
CA GLU A 26 19.33 28.82 -21.56
C GLU A 26 17.93 28.19 -21.49
N GLY A 27 17.05 28.53 -22.44
CA GLY A 27 15.74 27.88 -22.57
C GLY A 27 15.83 26.38 -22.89
N LEU A 28 16.73 25.98 -23.79
CA LEU A 28 16.92 24.58 -24.15
C LEU A 28 17.46 23.75 -22.97
N ILE A 29 18.41 24.29 -22.22
CA ILE A 29 18.92 23.68 -20.99
C ILE A 29 17.80 23.56 -19.94
N ALA A 30 16.98 24.61 -19.76
CA ALA A 30 15.86 24.58 -18.83
C ALA A 30 14.83 23.49 -19.18
N ILE A 31 14.47 23.35 -20.46
CA ILE A 31 13.54 22.30 -20.91
C ILE A 31 14.14 20.90 -20.70
N VAL A 32 15.44 20.72 -20.95
CA VAL A 32 16.12 19.43 -20.74
C VAL A 32 16.13 19.05 -19.25
N ILE A 33 16.53 19.97 -18.37
CA ILE A 33 16.53 19.73 -16.92
C ILE A 33 15.11 19.47 -16.42
N PHE A 34 14.14 20.25 -16.88
CA PHE A 34 12.74 20.06 -16.53
C PHE A 34 12.19 18.71 -17.00
N GLY A 35 12.58 18.26 -18.20
CA GLY A 35 12.25 16.94 -18.73
C GLY A 35 12.76 15.82 -17.82
N PHE A 36 14.03 15.88 -17.38
CA PHE A 36 14.57 14.91 -16.42
C PHE A 36 13.85 14.96 -15.07
N ALA A 37 13.51 16.15 -14.57
CA ALA A 37 12.77 16.30 -13.32
C ALA A 37 11.38 15.63 -13.39
N VAL A 38 10.65 15.83 -14.48
CA VAL A 38 9.33 15.20 -14.67
C VAL A 38 9.46 13.68 -14.80
N LEU A 39 10.41 13.18 -15.58
CA LEU A 39 10.66 11.73 -15.71
C LEU A 39 11.03 11.09 -14.35
N GLY A 40 11.88 11.77 -13.57
CA GLY A 40 12.22 11.34 -12.22
C GLY A 40 10.99 11.27 -11.30
N MET A 41 10.14 12.30 -11.34
CA MET A 41 8.92 12.34 -10.54
C MET A 41 7.92 11.23 -10.93
N VAL A 42 7.71 10.99 -12.23
CA VAL A 42 6.83 9.91 -12.70
C VAL A 42 7.35 8.55 -12.26
N GLY A 43 8.67 8.31 -12.33
CA GLY A 43 9.27 7.08 -11.83
C GLY A 43 9.04 6.86 -10.32
N LEU A 44 9.16 7.92 -9.52
CA LEU A 44 8.85 7.87 -8.09
C LEU A 44 7.36 7.60 -7.84
N GLN A 45 6.46 8.27 -8.56
CA GLN A 45 5.02 8.06 -8.43
C GLN A 45 4.62 6.63 -8.77
N ALA A 46 5.17 6.06 -9.85
CA ALA A 46 4.91 4.67 -10.23
C ALA A 46 5.35 3.68 -9.15
N ASN A 47 6.50 3.92 -8.50
CA ASN A 47 6.97 3.10 -7.39
C ASN A 47 6.05 3.25 -6.16
N MET A 48 5.64 4.47 -5.82
CA MET A 48 4.71 4.70 -4.70
C MET A 48 3.38 3.97 -4.90
N MET A 49 2.83 3.96 -6.12
CA MET A 49 1.59 3.23 -6.43
C MET A 49 1.74 1.73 -6.16
N ARG A 50 2.87 1.12 -6.53
CA ARG A 50 3.16 -0.30 -6.26
C ARG A 50 3.21 -0.59 -4.76
N TYR A 51 3.92 0.25 -3.99
CA TYR A 51 3.99 0.10 -2.54
C TYR A 51 2.64 0.26 -1.86
N ASN A 52 1.85 1.25 -2.29
CA ASN A 52 0.51 1.49 -1.74
C ASN A 52 -0.41 0.28 -2.00
N SER A 53 -0.43 -0.24 -3.23
CA SER A 53 -1.20 -1.44 -3.58
C SER A 53 -0.80 -2.65 -2.73
N ASN A 54 0.50 -2.88 -2.48
CA ASN A 54 0.94 -3.98 -1.64
C ASN A 54 0.58 -3.78 -0.16
N ALA A 55 0.62 -2.54 0.34
CA ALA A 55 0.17 -2.22 1.69
C ALA A 55 -1.36 -2.43 1.84
N GLN A 56 -2.13 -2.10 0.81
CA GLN A 56 -3.58 -2.29 0.79
C GLN A 56 -3.96 -3.78 0.89
N ILE A 57 -3.32 -4.66 0.12
CA ILE A 57 -3.57 -6.11 0.20
C ILE A 57 -3.22 -6.66 1.59
N ARG A 58 -2.10 -6.22 2.16
CA ARG A 58 -1.73 -6.59 3.54
C ARG A 58 -2.78 -6.13 4.56
N ALA A 59 -3.30 -4.92 4.42
CA ALA A 59 -4.34 -4.40 5.30
C ALA A 59 -5.65 -5.19 5.16
N GLN A 60 -6.05 -5.56 3.94
CA GLN A 60 -7.22 -6.42 3.69
C GLN A 60 -7.04 -7.81 4.32
N ALA A 61 -5.86 -8.44 4.14
CA ALA A 61 -5.56 -9.72 4.77
C ALA A 61 -5.66 -9.63 6.31
N SER A 62 -5.10 -8.58 6.92
CA SER A 62 -5.24 -8.34 8.36
C SER A 62 -6.70 -8.16 8.78
N PHE A 63 -7.49 -7.40 8.02
CA PHE A 63 -8.92 -7.22 8.30
C PHE A 63 -9.68 -8.54 8.30
N TYR A 64 -9.47 -9.37 7.27
CA TYR A 64 -10.09 -10.70 7.19
C TYR A 64 -9.63 -11.63 8.31
N ALA A 65 -8.36 -11.52 8.72
CA ALA A 65 -7.84 -12.31 9.82
C ALA A 65 -8.51 -11.94 11.14
N GLU A 66 -8.60 -10.66 11.46
CA GLU A 66 -9.28 -10.16 12.65
C GLU A 66 -10.79 -10.48 12.63
N GLN A 67 -11.43 -10.48 11.46
CA GLN A 67 -12.83 -10.85 11.34
C GLN A 67 -13.08 -12.31 11.75
N LEU A 68 -12.33 -13.27 11.20
CA LEU A 68 -12.49 -14.68 11.57
C LEU A 68 -12.14 -14.92 13.04
N LEU A 69 -11.08 -14.26 13.52
CA LEU A 69 -10.67 -14.32 14.91
C LEU A 69 -11.78 -13.82 15.85
N GLY A 70 -12.39 -12.69 15.49
CA GLY A 70 -13.51 -12.12 16.21
C GLY A 70 -14.72 -13.05 16.27
N LEU A 71 -15.04 -13.73 15.16
CA LEU A 71 -16.11 -14.74 15.13
C LEU A 71 -15.80 -15.92 16.07
N ALA A 72 -14.58 -16.45 16.00
CA ALA A 72 -14.13 -17.56 16.85
C ALA A 72 -14.12 -17.19 18.34
N MET A 73 -13.80 -15.93 18.68
CA MET A 73 -13.83 -15.42 20.05
C MET A 73 -15.25 -15.09 20.55
N ALA A 74 -16.15 -14.68 19.65
CA ALA A 74 -17.52 -14.35 20.01
C ALA A 74 -18.37 -15.60 20.29
N ASP A 75 -18.07 -16.72 19.63
CA ASP A 75 -18.73 -18.01 19.84
C ASP A 75 -17.70 -19.11 20.15
N PRO A 76 -17.11 -19.10 21.36
CA PRO A 76 -16.05 -20.02 21.70
C PRO A 76 -16.56 -21.47 21.87
N GLY A 77 -17.86 -21.66 22.11
CA GLY A 77 -18.52 -22.97 22.14
C GLY A 77 -18.49 -23.68 20.78
N ASN A 78 -18.51 -22.93 19.69
CA ASN A 78 -18.42 -23.44 18.32
C ASN A 78 -17.08 -23.11 17.64
N VAL A 79 -15.99 -22.86 18.40
CA VAL A 79 -14.67 -22.51 17.84
C VAL A 79 -14.18 -23.46 16.74
N ARG A 80 -14.54 -24.75 16.82
CA ARG A 80 -14.22 -25.79 15.82
C ARG A 80 -14.95 -25.60 14.48
N CYS A 81 -16.03 -24.83 14.43
CA CYS A 81 -16.73 -24.48 13.19
C CYS A 81 -16.01 -23.39 12.40
N TYR A 82 -15.15 -22.60 13.05
CA TYR A 82 -14.41 -21.52 12.40
C TYR A 82 -13.07 -21.98 11.81
N THR A 83 -12.78 -23.28 11.80
CA THR A 83 -11.58 -23.85 11.17
C THR A 83 -11.77 -24.02 9.67
N VAL A 84 -10.72 -23.78 8.87
CA VAL A 84 -10.75 -23.79 7.40
C VAL A 84 -9.60 -24.68 6.90
N GLY A 85 -9.86 -25.49 5.86
CA GLY A 85 -8.90 -26.45 5.31
C GLY A 85 -8.86 -27.79 6.07
N ASN A 86 -9.10 -27.79 7.38
CA ASN A 86 -9.35 -28.99 8.17
C ASN A 86 -10.63 -28.80 8.97
N LEU A 87 -11.77 -29.11 8.36
CA LEU A 87 -13.08 -28.98 9.01
C LEU A 87 -13.13 -29.96 10.19
N GLY A 88 -12.99 -29.43 11.41
CA GLY A 88 -13.41 -30.16 12.59
C GLY A 88 -14.91 -30.46 12.52
N PRO A 89 -15.42 -31.44 13.29
CA PRO A 89 -16.85 -31.66 13.37
C PRO A 89 -17.51 -30.37 13.89
N CYS A 90 -18.29 -29.72 13.03
CA CYS A 90 -19.04 -28.52 13.35
C CYS A 90 -20.46 -28.92 13.77
N GLY A 91 -20.87 -28.49 14.97
CA GLY A 91 -22.22 -28.74 15.51
C GLY A 91 -23.24 -27.65 15.18
N SER A 92 -22.82 -26.55 14.56
CA SER A 92 -23.65 -25.36 14.30
C SER A 92 -23.68 -25.01 12.81
N ALA A 93 -24.85 -25.18 12.18
CA ALA A 93 -25.04 -24.81 10.77
C ALA A 93 -24.82 -23.31 10.53
N VAL A 94 -25.12 -22.47 11.53
CA VAL A 94 -24.92 -21.01 11.46
C VAL A 94 -23.44 -20.67 11.44
N ALA A 95 -22.64 -21.25 12.34
CA ALA A 95 -21.20 -21.00 12.40
C ALA A 95 -20.49 -21.52 11.14
N ALA A 96 -20.93 -22.67 10.59
CA ALA A 96 -20.43 -23.17 9.32
C ALA A 96 -20.71 -22.20 8.15
N ALA A 97 -21.92 -21.63 8.09
CA ALA A 97 -22.28 -20.65 7.07
C ALA A 97 -21.45 -19.37 7.18
N MET A 98 -21.20 -18.88 8.40
CA MET A 98 -20.35 -17.71 8.62
C MET A 98 -18.92 -17.94 8.11
N VAL A 99 -18.35 -19.13 8.32
CA VAL A 99 -17.00 -19.44 7.82
C VAL A 99 -16.96 -19.57 6.31
N SER A 100 -18.00 -20.12 5.68
CA SER A 100 -18.08 -20.21 4.22
C SER A 100 -18.21 -18.82 3.60
N ASP A 101 -19.07 -17.96 4.15
CA ASP A 101 -19.24 -16.58 3.66
C ASP A 101 -17.92 -15.80 3.80
N TRP A 102 -17.23 -15.95 4.94
CA TRP A 102 -15.90 -15.38 5.13
C TRP A 102 -14.90 -15.90 4.10
N GLN A 103 -14.91 -17.21 3.83
CA GLN A 103 -13.99 -17.83 2.88
C GLN A 103 -14.26 -17.32 1.46
N ASP A 104 -15.51 -17.16 1.04
CA ASP A 104 -15.88 -16.62 -0.26
C ASP A 104 -15.39 -15.17 -0.43
N LEU A 105 -15.51 -14.34 0.61
CA LEU A 105 -14.97 -12.97 0.61
C LEU A 105 -13.44 -12.96 0.47
N VAL A 106 -12.74 -13.82 1.23
CA VAL A 106 -11.28 -13.94 1.16
C VAL A 106 -10.83 -14.38 -0.23
N LEU A 107 -11.51 -15.35 -0.85
CA LEU A 107 -11.19 -15.85 -2.18
C LEU A 107 -11.49 -14.83 -3.28
N ALA A 108 -12.47 -13.94 -3.08
CA ALA A 108 -12.81 -12.88 -4.01
C ALA A 108 -11.82 -11.69 -3.95
N ASP A 109 -11.39 -11.30 -2.74
CA ASP A 109 -10.62 -10.08 -2.54
C ASP A 109 -9.10 -10.29 -2.54
N LEU A 110 -8.61 -11.42 -2.03
CA LEU A 110 -7.17 -11.66 -1.97
C LEU A 110 -6.65 -12.30 -3.27
N PRO A 111 -5.71 -11.64 -3.98
CA PRO A 111 -5.14 -12.20 -5.19
C PRO A 111 -4.36 -13.49 -4.88
N GLY A 112 -4.58 -14.54 -5.68
CA GLY A 112 -3.90 -15.82 -5.51
C GLY A 112 -4.43 -16.71 -4.39
N ALA A 113 -5.49 -16.30 -3.65
CA ALA A 113 -6.08 -17.09 -2.58
C ALA A 113 -6.75 -18.38 -3.08
N GLY A 114 -7.27 -18.41 -4.32
CA GLY A 114 -7.81 -19.63 -4.93
C GLY A 114 -6.77 -20.74 -5.14
N SER A 115 -5.50 -20.38 -5.38
CA SER A 115 -4.39 -21.33 -5.48
C SER A 115 -3.76 -21.64 -4.11
N ASN A 116 -3.90 -20.70 -3.16
CA ASN A 116 -3.36 -20.80 -1.82
C ASN A 116 -4.48 -20.62 -0.80
N LEU A 117 -5.26 -21.69 -0.60
CA LEU A 117 -6.43 -21.65 0.27
C LEU A 117 -6.05 -21.20 1.69
N PRO A 118 -6.91 -20.40 2.34
CA PRO A 118 -6.72 -20.02 3.74
C PRO A 118 -6.81 -21.26 4.65
N GLU A 119 -6.02 -21.25 5.71
CA GLU A 119 -5.94 -22.36 6.66
C GLU A 119 -6.20 -21.84 8.07
N ALA A 120 -7.24 -22.35 8.75
CA ALA A 120 -7.54 -22.02 10.12
C ALA A 120 -7.65 -23.29 10.96
N THR A 121 -6.91 -23.35 12.06
CA THR A 121 -6.78 -24.53 12.92
C THR A 121 -7.05 -24.17 14.37
N TYR A 122 -7.67 -25.10 15.09
CA TYR A 122 -7.92 -24.97 16.53
C TYR A 122 -7.32 -26.17 17.26
N ASP A 123 -6.41 -25.90 18.19
CA ASP A 123 -5.86 -26.88 19.10
C ASP A 123 -6.59 -26.82 20.44
N ALA A 124 -7.37 -27.87 20.75
CA ALA A 124 -8.15 -27.95 21.98
C ALA A 124 -7.29 -28.19 23.24
N ALA A 125 -6.07 -28.72 23.12
CA ALA A 125 -5.19 -28.92 24.25
C ALA A 125 -4.56 -27.61 24.71
N THR A 126 -4.13 -26.76 23.76
CA THR A 126 -3.53 -25.46 24.05
C THR A 126 -4.52 -24.30 24.00
N ARG A 127 -5.75 -24.55 23.56
CA ARG A 127 -6.82 -23.56 23.32
C ARG A 127 -6.42 -22.46 22.33
N ARG A 128 -5.52 -22.79 21.40
CA ARG A 128 -5.01 -21.84 20.41
C ARG A 128 -5.78 -21.97 19.10
N PHE A 129 -6.23 -20.84 18.61
CA PHE A 129 -6.76 -20.68 17.27
C PHE A 129 -5.70 -19.99 16.40
N ARG A 130 -5.29 -20.65 15.31
CA ARG A 130 -4.28 -20.17 14.37
C ARG A 130 -4.93 -20.01 13.01
N LEU A 131 -4.76 -18.84 12.41
CA LEU A 131 -5.15 -18.55 11.04
C LEU A 131 -3.91 -18.22 10.21
N VAL A 132 -3.82 -18.81 9.03
CA VAL A 132 -2.80 -18.54 8.02
C VAL A 132 -3.50 -18.10 6.73
N LEU A 133 -3.25 -16.85 6.33
CA LEU A 133 -3.66 -16.31 5.04
C LEU A 133 -2.46 -16.24 4.12
N ARG A 134 -2.66 -16.58 2.85
CA ARG A 134 -1.63 -16.55 1.81
C ARG A 134 -2.19 -15.80 0.61
N TRP A 135 -1.38 -14.92 0.02
CA TRP A 135 -1.74 -14.20 -1.19
C TRP A 135 -0.53 -14.03 -2.09
N GLN A 136 -0.77 -13.96 -3.39
CA GLN A 136 0.25 -13.84 -4.42
C GLN A 136 -0.33 -13.04 -5.58
N ARG A 137 0.43 -12.06 -6.08
CA ARG A 137 0.08 -11.34 -7.30
C ARG A 137 0.51 -12.18 -8.50
N GLU A 138 -0.27 -12.17 -9.58
CA GLU A 138 0.05 -12.94 -10.81
C GLU A 138 1.42 -12.60 -11.43
N GLN A 139 1.93 -11.39 -11.16
CA GLN A 139 3.23 -10.91 -11.67
C GLN A 139 4.40 -11.12 -10.69
N GLU A 140 4.13 -11.69 -9.51
CA GLU A 140 5.11 -11.84 -8.43
C GLU A 140 5.26 -13.33 -8.07
N ASP A 141 6.46 -13.88 -8.22
CA ASP A 141 6.76 -15.28 -7.90
C ASP A 141 6.88 -15.51 -6.37
N THR A 142 6.99 -14.43 -5.59
CA THR A 142 7.04 -14.48 -4.13
C THR A 142 5.65 -14.57 -3.51
N MET A 143 5.37 -15.71 -2.88
CA MET A 143 4.18 -15.91 -2.04
C MET A 143 4.30 -15.13 -0.73
N ASN A 144 3.30 -14.31 -0.42
CA ASN A 144 3.20 -13.60 0.84
C ASN A 144 2.28 -14.36 1.81
N ASN A 145 2.59 -14.31 3.11
CA ASN A 145 1.77 -14.90 4.15
C ASN A 145 1.52 -13.95 5.33
N LEU A 146 0.42 -14.19 6.03
CA LEU A 146 0.09 -13.58 7.32
C LEU A 146 -0.39 -14.70 8.23
N THR A 147 0.22 -14.81 9.41
CA THR A 147 -0.18 -15.77 10.44
C THR A 147 -0.62 -15.00 11.68
N VAL A 148 -1.82 -15.30 12.16
CA VAL A 148 -2.39 -14.73 13.39
C VAL A 148 -2.75 -15.87 14.32
N GLU A 149 -2.40 -15.73 15.59
CA GLU A 149 -2.72 -16.70 16.64
C GLU A 149 -3.39 -16.00 17.82
N THR A 150 -4.43 -16.62 18.36
CA THR A 150 -5.03 -16.20 19.63
C THR A 150 -5.38 -17.40 20.51
N VAL A 151 -5.62 -17.13 21.79
CA VAL A 151 -6.16 -18.12 22.73
C VAL A 151 -7.66 -17.89 22.86
N VAL A 152 -8.47 -18.91 22.57
CA VAL A 152 -9.93 -18.87 22.69
C VAL A 152 -10.34 -19.71 23.89
N GLN A 153 -10.98 -19.08 24.88
CA GLN A 153 -11.47 -19.78 26.07
C GLN A 153 -12.93 -20.20 25.83
N PRO A 154 -13.28 -21.49 25.97
CA PRO A 154 -14.67 -21.97 25.89
C PRO A 154 -15.54 -21.40 27.00
#